data_AF-A0A523RD50-F1
#
_entry.id   AF-A0A523RD50-F1
#
_cell.length_a   1.000
_cell.length_b   1.000
_cell.length_c   1.000
_cell.angle_alpha   90.00
_cell.angle_beta   90.00
_cell.angle_gamma   90.00
#
_symmetry.space_group_name_H-M   'P 1'
#
loop_
_entity.id
_entity.type
_entity.pdbx_description
1 polymer ?
#
loop_
_entity_poly.entity_id
_entity_poly.type
_entity_poly.pdbx_seq_one_letter_code
_entity_poly.pdbx_strand_id
1 'polypeptide(L)'
;TPLMSLCIKGSFEKGIDVNEGSAKYNFSGIHVTGFSDVVDSIAAINWAVFKEKKIKMEDLINALKNNFRGSKEIQSYLIYKCPKYGSDDDNADVYAKKAIEILAQSVKGLKNARGGDYRVGIHAMTTHVGFGIFTGALPSGRKKGKPLNRDIAPGFTGEKGITAAINSITKINHSLLTNGVACTLNIDPNMVLLDRGKIFESILRTYVKLNGSHLQFNSISIETLNEAQEYPDIYKDLMVRVSGYSARYTELPRAVQDDIKARYCYSKF
;
A
#
# COMPACT_ATOMS: atom_id res chain seq x y z
N THR A 1 -18.55 -17.19 -19.16
CA THR A 1 -20.02 -17.04 -19.16
C THR A 1 -20.47 -16.62 -20.54
N PRO A 2 -21.66 -17.02 -21.02
CA PRO A 2 -22.09 -16.81 -22.41
C PRO A 2 -21.97 -15.35 -22.87
N LEU A 3 -22.46 -14.39 -22.07
CA LEU A 3 -22.40 -12.97 -22.40
C LEU A 3 -20.96 -12.44 -22.53
N MET A 4 -20.07 -12.79 -21.61
CA MET A 4 -18.67 -12.35 -21.66
C MET A 4 -17.94 -12.94 -22.86
N SER A 5 -18.20 -14.21 -23.16
CA SER A 5 -17.57 -14.92 -24.29
C SER A 5 -17.86 -14.25 -25.63
N LEU A 6 -19.07 -13.69 -25.81
CA LEU A 6 -19.43 -12.93 -27.02
C LEU A 6 -18.61 -11.64 -27.21
N CYS A 7 -18.16 -11.03 -26.11
CA CYS A 7 -17.43 -9.77 -26.12
C CYS A 7 -15.91 -9.94 -26.04
N ILE A 8 -15.40 -11.18 -25.98
CA ILE A 8 -13.96 -11.47 -25.78
C ILE A 8 -13.42 -12.24 -26.98
N LYS A 9 -12.43 -11.63 -27.64
CA LYS A 9 -11.72 -12.21 -28.79
C LYS A 9 -11.08 -13.55 -28.43
N GLY A 10 -11.32 -14.56 -29.26
CA GLY A 10 -10.87 -15.94 -29.10
C GLY A 10 -12.00 -16.91 -28.73
N SER A 11 -13.09 -16.44 -28.11
CA SER A 11 -14.20 -17.33 -27.71
C SER A 11 -15.00 -17.82 -28.90
N PHE A 12 -15.38 -16.92 -29.80
CA PHE A 12 -16.17 -17.27 -30.97
C PHE A 12 -15.37 -18.18 -31.92
N GLU A 13 -14.11 -17.86 -32.17
CA GLU A 13 -13.24 -18.60 -33.08
C GLU A 13 -12.93 -20.03 -32.58
N LYS A 14 -12.88 -20.23 -31.26
CA LYS A 14 -12.60 -21.54 -30.65
C LYS A 14 -13.86 -22.32 -30.26
N GLY A 15 -15.03 -21.69 -30.25
CA GLY A 15 -16.29 -22.32 -29.85
C GLY A 15 -16.37 -22.77 -28.39
N ILE A 16 -15.55 -22.19 -27.49
CA ILE A 16 -15.51 -22.53 -26.06
C ILE A 16 -15.66 -21.29 -25.18
N ASP A 17 -16.13 -21.48 -23.95
CA ASP A 17 -16.38 -20.37 -23.01
C ASP A 17 -15.07 -19.71 -22.55
N VAL A 18 -15.09 -18.41 -22.26
CA VAL A 18 -13.92 -17.67 -21.76
C VAL A 18 -13.33 -18.26 -20.48
N ASN A 19 -14.14 -18.89 -19.64
CA ASN A 19 -13.67 -19.56 -18.42
C ASN A 19 -12.82 -20.80 -18.72
N GLU A 20 -12.94 -21.38 -19.91
CA GLU A 20 -12.16 -22.53 -20.39
C GLU A 20 -10.88 -22.11 -21.15
N GLY A 21 -10.53 -20.81 -21.14
CA GLY A 21 -9.28 -20.32 -21.71
C GLY A 21 -9.35 -19.94 -23.18
N SER A 22 -10.56 -19.65 -23.66
CA SER A 22 -10.79 -19.26 -25.05
C SER A 22 -10.07 -17.97 -25.46
N ALA A 23 -9.90 -17.03 -24.52
CA ALA A 23 -9.36 -15.70 -24.77
C ALA A 23 -7.97 -15.73 -25.43
N LYS A 24 -7.66 -14.69 -26.22
CA LYS A 24 -6.33 -14.52 -26.83
C LYS A 24 -5.20 -14.50 -25.78
N TYR A 25 -5.45 -13.85 -24.64
CA TYR A 25 -4.52 -13.81 -23.52
C TYR A 25 -5.25 -14.22 -22.25
N ASN A 26 -4.68 -15.18 -21.51
CA ASN A 26 -5.20 -15.64 -20.25
C ASN A 26 -4.18 -15.35 -19.15
N PHE A 27 -4.62 -14.74 -18.06
CA PHE A 27 -3.79 -14.47 -16.88
C PHE A 27 -4.59 -14.73 -15.61
N SER A 28 -3.88 -15.03 -14.52
CA SER A 28 -4.46 -15.03 -13.18
C SER A 28 -3.67 -14.08 -12.29
N GLY A 29 -4.36 -13.15 -11.65
CA GLY A 29 -3.76 -12.16 -10.76
C GLY A 29 -3.78 -12.60 -9.31
N ILE A 30 -2.65 -12.49 -8.62
CA ILE A 30 -2.54 -12.58 -7.16
C ILE A 30 -2.31 -11.18 -6.62
N HIS A 31 -3.07 -10.82 -5.59
CA HIS A 31 -3.04 -9.51 -4.96
C HIS A 31 -2.43 -9.61 -3.58
N VAL A 32 -1.52 -8.69 -3.26
CA VAL A 32 -0.84 -8.62 -1.97
C VAL A 32 -1.21 -7.32 -1.28
N THR A 33 -1.33 -7.38 0.04
CA THR A 33 -1.54 -6.22 0.93
C THR A 33 -0.46 -6.18 2.02
N GLY A 34 -0.34 -5.06 2.73
CA GLY A 34 0.63 -4.93 3.83
C GLY A 34 2.08 -4.94 3.34
N PHE A 35 2.32 -4.48 2.11
CA PHE A 35 3.66 -4.46 1.51
C PHE A 35 4.64 -3.67 2.39
N SER A 36 4.31 -2.42 2.72
CA SER A 36 5.18 -1.58 3.56
C SER A 36 5.29 -2.09 4.99
N ASP A 37 4.28 -2.79 5.53
CA ASP A 37 4.39 -3.45 6.83
C ASP A 37 5.46 -4.55 6.84
N VAL A 38 5.53 -5.36 5.77
CA VAL A 38 6.56 -6.39 5.62
C VAL A 38 7.94 -5.73 5.51
N VAL A 39 8.07 -4.71 4.68
CA VAL A 39 9.32 -3.97 4.48
C VAL A 39 9.82 -3.37 5.78
N ASP A 40 8.98 -2.60 6.47
CA ASP A 40 9.34 -1.95 7.74
C ASP A 40 9.63 -2.97 8.84
N SER A 41 8.92 -4.10 8.86
CA SER A 41 9.15 -5.14 9.87
C SER A 41 10.50 -5.83 9.67
N ILE A 42 10.87 -6.16 8.43
CA ILE A 42 12.17 -6.77 8.14
C ILE A 42 13.29 -5.75 8.40
N ALA A 43 13.09 -4.49 7.97
CA ALA A 43 14.04 -3.42 8.23
C ALA A 43 14.27 -3.21 9.74
N ALA A 44 13.20 -3.18 10.53
CA ALA A 44 13.28 -3.01 11.97
C ALA A 44 13.96 -4.20 12.67
N ILE A 45 13.66 -5.44 12.28
CA ILE A 45 14.35 -6.63 12.82
C ILE A 45 15.85 -6.54 12.53
N ASN A 46 16.23 -6.32 11.27
CA ASN A 46 17.62 -6.23 10.87
C ASN A 46 18.35 -5.09 11.60
N TRP A 47 17.71 -3.93 11.71
CA TRP A 47 18.29 -2.77 12.36
C TRP A 47 18.42 -2.97 13.87
N ALA A 48 17.32 -3.22 14.57
CA ALA A 48 17.29 -3.23 16.03
C ALA A 48 17.97 -4.45 16.66
N VAL A 49 17.84 -5.63 16.03
CA VAL A 49 18.32 -6.90 16.60
C VAL A 49 19.73 -7.24 16.10
N PHE A 50 19.99 -7.08 14.80
CA PHE A 50 21.23 -7.57 14.20
C PHE A 50 22.31 -6.49 14.04
N LYS A 51 21.96 -5.29 13.54
CA LYS A 51 22.91 -4.18 13.35
C LYS A 51 23.22 -3.48 14.67
N GLU A 52 22.22 -2.85 15.28
CA GLU A 52 22.37 -2.03 16.48
C GLU A 52 22.39 -2.87 17.77
N LYS A 53 21.86 -4.09 17.72
CA LYS A 53 21.77 -5.03 18.86
C LYS A 53 21.15 -4.39 20.12
N LYS A 54 20.23 -3.44 19.93
CA LYS A 54 19.54 -2.71 21.02
C LYS A 54 18.42 -3.53 21.64
N ILE A 55 17.86 -4.48 20.88
CA ILE A 55 16.77 -5.35 21.32
C ILE A 55 17.18 -6.80 21.05
N LYS A 56 17.08 -7.69 22.03
CA LYS A 56 17.28 -9.12 21.80
C LYS A 56 16.07 -9.71 21.07
N MET A 57 16.29 -10.74 20.25
CA MET A 57 15.20 -11.37 19.49
C MET A 57 14.08 -11.90 20.42
N GLU A 58 14.44 -12.47 21.57
CA GLU A 58 13.49 -12.96 22.56
C GLU A 58 12.60 -11.83 23.12
N ASP A 59 13.20 -10.69 23.46
CA ASP A 59 12.47 -9.52 23.96
C ASP A 59 11.50 -8.97 22.90
N LEU A 60 11.93 -8.94 21.62
CA LEU A 60 11.06 -8.56 20.51
C LEU A 60 9.88 -9.53 20.37
N ILE A 61 10.12 -10.84 20.37
CA ILE A 61 9.06 -11.84 20.27
C ILE A 61 8.06 -11.71 21.43
N ASN A 62 8.56 -11.52 22.66
CA ASN A 62 7.72 -11.34 23.84
C ASN A 62 6.90 -10.04 23.75
N ALA A 63 7.50 -8.94 23.31
CA ALA A 63 6.81 -7.68 23.08
C ALA A 63 5.68 -7.86 22.04
N LEU A 64 5.91 -8.57 20.93
CA LEU A 64 4.91 -8.81 19.90
C LEU A 64 3.76 -9.70 20.42
N LYS A 65 4.07 -10.80 21.11
CA LYS A 65 3.06 -11.69 21.72
C LYS A 65 2.15 -10.95 22.71
N ASN A 66 2.72 -10.04 23.49
CA ASN A 66 1.99 -9.21 24.46
C ASN A 66 1.40 -7.93 23.85
N ASN A 67 1.43 -7.76 22.52
CA ASN A 67 0.94 -6.58 21.82
C ASN A 67 1.52 -5.26 22.40
N PHE A 68 2.82 -5.29 22.73
CA PHE A 68 3.60 -4.22 23.36
C PHE A 68 3.13 -3.78 24.76
N ARG A 69 2.26 -4.54 25.43
CA ARG A 69 1.93 -4.31 26.84
C ARG A 69 3.18 -4.55 27.70
N GLY A 70 3.59 -3.52 28.46
CA GLY A 70 4.82 -3.57 29.27
C GLY A 70 6.12 -3.40 28.47
N SER A 71 6.06 -3.07 27.18
CA SER A 71 7.24 -2.91 26.31
C SER A 71 7.09 -1.67 25.42
N LYS A 72 6.63 -0.55 26.00
CA LYS A 72 6.39 0.70 25.26
C LYS A 72 7.68 1.27 24.69
N GLU A 73 8.79 1.10 25.39
CA GLU A 73 10.13 1.57 25.01
C GLU A 73 10.59 0.84 23.75
N ILE A 74 10.40 -0.48 23.69
CA ILE A 74 10.64 -1.29 22.49
C ILE A 74 9.77 -0.79 21.34
N GLN A 75 8.47 -0.61 21.57
CA GLN A 75 7.56 -0.14 20.53
C GLN A 75 8.00 1.23 19.97
N SER A 76 8.28 2.18 20.85
CA SER A 76 8.74 3.52 20.46
C SER A 76 10.06 3.48 19.69
N TYR A 77 11.00 2.62 20.10
CA TYR A 77 12.25 2.44 19.36
C TYR A 77 12.01 1.91 17.94
N LEU A 78 11.14 0.90 17.80
CA LEU A 78 10.78 0.33 16.49
C LEU A 78 10.08 1.35 15.57
N ILE A 79 9.27 2.26 16.14
CA ILE A 79 8.54 3.27 15.36
C ILE A 79 9.45 4.43 14.96
N TYR A 80 10.22 4.99 15.90
CA TYR A 80 10.87 6.28 15.72
C TYR A 80 12.38 6.22 15.50
N LYS A 81 13.03 5.07 15.73
CA LYS A 81 14.49 4.92 15.61
C LYS A 81 14.92 3.89 14.57
N CYS A 82 14.02 3.02 14.12
CA CYS A 82 14.30 2.09 13.03
C CYS A 82 14.01 2.75 11.66
N PRO A 83 14.75 2.36 10.60
CA PRO A 83 14.47 2.74 9.22
C PRO A 83 13.01 2.46 8.82
N LYS A 84 12.45 3.35 7.98
CA LYS A 84 11.09 3.23 7.43
C LYS A 84 11.12 3.41 5.93
N TYR A 85 10.38 2.56 5.23
CA TYR A 85 10.16 2.69 3.79
C TYR A 85 9.31 3.92 3.50
N GLY A 86 9.70 4.68 2.47
CA GLY A 86 9.07 5.97 2.15
C GLY A 86 9.79 7.18 2.76
N SER A 87 10.94 6.96 3.39
CA SER A 87 11.78 8.00 3.99
C SER A 87 13.05 8.29 3.18
N ASP A 88 13.17 7.75 1.96
CA ASP A 88 14.38 7.73 1.14
C ASP A 88 15.60 7.13 1.86
N ASP A 89 15.36 6.07 2.63
CA ASP A 89 16.37 5.37 3.44
C ASP A 89 16.67 4.00 2.85
N ASP A 90 17.87 3.84 2.30
CA ASP A 90 18.33 2.59 1.69
C ASP A 90 18.36 1.42 2.68
N ASN A 91 18.41 1.67 3.99
CA ASN A 91 18.31 0.62 5.00
C ASN A 91 16.92 -0.03 5.07
N ALA A 92 15.87 0.67 4.62
CA ALA A 92 14.53 0.12 4.50
C ALA A 92 14.20 -0.25 3.03
N ASP A 93 14.52 0.63 2.08
CA ASP A 93 14.13 0.48 0.67
C ASP A 93 14.74 -0.75 0.00
N VAL A 94 15.91 -1.23 0.47
CA VAL A 94 16.49 -2.50 0.01
C VAL A 94 15.54 -3.68 0.23
N TYR A 95 14.74 -3.66 1.30
CA TYR A 95 13.76 -4.72 1.59
C TYR A 95 12.50 -4.58 0.75
N ALA A 96 12.14 -3.37 0.33
CA ALA A 96 11.07 -3.15 -0.66
C ALA A 96 11.41 -3.82 -1.99
N LYS A 97 12.64 -3.61 -2.48
CA LYS A 97 13.15 -4.27 -3.69
C LYS A 97 13.14 -5.80 -3.55
N LYS A 98 13.70 -6.33 -2.46
CA LYS A 98 13.72 -7.79 -2.22
C LYS A 98 12.31 -8.38 -2.12
N ALA A 99 11.37 -7.70 -1.46
CA ALA A 99 10.00 -8.17 -1.31
C ALA A 99 9.31 -8.33 -2.67
N ILE A 100 9.43 -7.34 -3.57
CA ILE A 100 8.82 -7.46 -4.90
C ILE A 100 9.49 -8.54 -5.77
N GLU A 101 10.80 -8.73 -5.65
CA GLU A 101 11.54 -9.77 -6.38
C GLU A 101 11.09 -11.16 -5.92
N ILE A 102 10.94 -11.37 -4.61
CA ILE A 102 10.41 -12.62 -4.04
C ILE A 102 8.98 -12.87 -4.52
N LEU A 103 8.11 -11.85 -4.51
CA LEU A 103 6.74 -11.98 -4.98
C LEU A 103 6.66 -12.33 -6.48
N ALA A 104 7.46 -11.67 -7.32
CA ALA A 104 7.48 -11.96 -8.74
C ALA A 104 8.04 -13.36 -9.03
N GLN A 105 9.07 -13.77 -8.29
CA GLN A 105 9.68 -15.09 -8.45
C GLN A 105 8.77 -16.22 -7.95
N SER A 106 7.93 -15.99 -6.93
CA SER A 106 7.03 -17.02 -6.38
C SER A 106 5.94 -17.48 -7.36
N VAL A 107 5.58 -16.63 -8.32
CA VAL A 107 4.58 -16.94 -9.36
C VAL A 107 5.20 -17.30 -10.71
N LYS A 108 6.53 -17.19 -10.85
CA LYS A 108 7.22 -17.39 -12.12
C LYS A 108 7.06 -18.82 -12.60
N GLY A 109 6.53 -18.98 -13.82
CA GLY A 109 6.30 -20.28 -14.45
C GLY A 109 5.03 -20.99 -14.00
N LEU A 110 4.28 -20.45 -13.01
CA LEU A 110 2.99 -21.00 -12.64
C LEU A 110 1.95 -20.72 -13.73
N LYS A 111 1.22 -21.76 -14.11
CA LYS A 111 0.13 -21.70 -15.08
C LYS A 111 -1.22 -21.87 -14.39
N ASN A 112 -2.20 -21.08 -14.80
CA ASN A 112 -3.58 -21.25 -14.36
C ASN A 112 -4.29 -22.34 -15.16
N ALA A 113 -5.52 -22.69 -14.74
CA ALA A 113 -6.34 -23.72 -15.40
C ALA A 113 -6.65 -23.44 -16.89
N ARG A 114 -6.39 -22.23 -17.37
CA ARG A 114 -6.61 -21.77 -18.76
C ARG A 114 -5.30 -21.72 -19.57
N GLY A 115 -4.20 -22.28 -19.04
CA GLY A 115 -2.87 -22.25 -19.67
C GLY A 115 -2.16 -20.89 -19.62
N GLY A 116 -2.75 -19.91 -18.94
CA GLY A 116 -2.24 -18.55 -18.79
C GLY A 116 -1.26 -18.39 -17.63
N ASP A 117 -0.45 -17.33 -17.65
CA ASP A 117 0.53 -17.05 -16.59
C ASP A 117 -0.12 -16.43 -15.34
N TYR A 118 0.43 -16.78 -14.17
CA TYR A 118 0.17 -16.02 -12.95
C TYR A 118 0.96 -14.71 -12.94
N ARG A 119 0.35 -13.67 -12.37
CA ARG A 119 0.94 -12.34 -12.20
C ARG A 119 0.68 -11.84 -10.79
N VAL A 120 1.59 -11.04 -10.26
CA VAL A 120 1.43 -10.40 -8.95
C VAL A 120 1.15 -8.91 -9.09
N GLY A 121 0.35 -8.40 -8.17
CA GLY A 121 0.02 -6.99 -8.05
C GLY A 121 -0.13 -6.60 -6.59
N ILE A 122 0.01 -5.31 -6.31
CA ILE A 122 -0.07 -4.76 -4.95
C ILE A 122 -1.14 -3.68 -4.93
N HIS A 123 -2.31 -4.02 -4.41
CA HIS A 123 -3.39 -3.11 -4.13
C HIS A 123 -4.34 -3.76 -3.13
N ALA A 124 -4.94 -2.95 -2.26
CA ALA A 124 -5.67 -3.46 -1.11
C ALA A 124 -7.20 -3.35 -1.24
N MET A 125 -7.73 -2.47 -2.11
CA MET A 125 -9.14 -2.06 -2.03
C MET A 125 -9.49 -1.67 -0.58
N THR A 126 -10.27 -2.48 0.14
CA THR A 126 -10.56 -2.33 1.57
C THR A 126 -10.08 -3.52 2.42
N THR A 127 -9.42 -4.51 1.83
CA THR A 127 -9.02 -5.74 2.52
C THR A 127 -7.91 -5.51 3.54
N HIS A 128 -7.09 -4.46 3.42
CA HIS A 128 -6.06 -4.11 4.41
C HIS A 128 -6.63 -3.82 5.79
N VAL A 129 -7.85 -3.28 5.86
CA VAL A 129 -8.57 -3.08 7.13
C VAL A 129 -8.98 -4.43 7.70
N GLY A 130 -9.63 -5.26 6.89
CA GLY A 130 -10.09 -6.59 7.30
C GLY A 130 -8.94 -7.52 7.72
N PHE A 131 -7.91 -7.66 6.90
CA PHE A 131 -6.73 -8.47 7.20
C PHE A 131 -5.95 -7.92 8.41
N GLY A 132 -5.94 -6.60 8.59
CA GLY A 132 -5.33 -5.98 9.76
C GLY A 132 -5.92 -6.42 11.09
N ILE A 133 -7.25 -6.60 11.15
CA ILE A 133 -7.98 -7.10 12.33
C ILE A 133 -7.45 -8.48 12.77
N PHE A 134 -7.20 -9.37 11.80
CA PHE A 134 -6.72 -10.72 12.05
C PHE A 134 -5.20 -10.82 12.20
N THR A 135 -4.47 -9.74 11.94
CA THR A 135 -3.01 -9.72 12.01
C THR A 135 -2.51 -9.32 13.41
N GLY A 136 -1.51 -10.06 13.91
CA GLY A 136 -0.81 -9.77 15.15
C GLY A 136 -0.09 -8.42 15.18
N ALA A 137 0.57 -8.14 16.30
CA ALA A 137 1.53 -7.04 16.36
C ALA A 137 2.71 -7.32 15.42
N LEU A 138 3.25 -6.30 14.77
CA LEU A 138 4.34 -6.44 13.82
C LEU A 138 5.63 -5.77 14.32
N PRO A 139 6.81 -6.28 13.92
CA PRO A 139 8.10 -5.67 14.24
C PRO A 139 8.26 -4.23 13.77
N SER A 140 7.43 -3.75 12.84
CA SER A 140 7.35 -2.33 12.47
C SER A 140 6.89 -1.41 13.62
N GLY A 141 6.38 -1.97 14.72
CA GLY A 141 5.77 -1.27 15.85
C GLY A 141 4.24 -1.20 15.78
N ARG A 142 3.65 -1.74 14.70
CA ARG A 142 2.19 -1.82 14.50
C ARG A 142 1.55 -2.74 15.54
N LYS A 143 0.50 -2.28 16.23
CA LYS A 143 -0.26 -3.09 17.19
C LYS A 143 -1.19 -4.09 16.49
N LYS A 144 -1.48 -5.21 17.16
CA LYS A 144 -2.48 -6.21 16.75
C LYS A 144 -3.82 -5.53 16.45
N GLY A 145 -4.47 -5.96 15.38
CA GLY A 145 -5.83 -5.56 15.04
C GLY A 145 -5.99 -4.18 14.41
N LYS A 146 -4.91 -3.39 14.24
CA LYS A 146 -4.95 -2.16 13.44
C LYS A 146 -5.13 -2.50 11.95
N PRO A 147 -5.45 -1.56 11.06
CA PRO A 147 -5.31 -1.78 9.62
C PRO A 147 -3.85 -2.11 9.23
N LEU A 148 -3.66 -2.88 8.16
CA LEU A 148 -2.37 -2.95 7.46
C LEU A 148 -2.22 -1.71 6.58
N ASN A 149 -1.00 -1.36 6.23
CA ASN A 149 -0.74 -0.37 5.20
C ASN A 149 -1.28 -0.90 3.85
N ARG A 150 -2.00 -0.02 3.17
CA ARG A 150 -2.54 -0.28 1.83
C ARG A 150 -1.45 -0.13 0.78
N ASP A 151 -1.70 -0.71 -0.39
CA ASP A 151 -0.97 -0.36 -1.62
C ASP A 151 0.55 -0.59 -1.52
N ILE A 152 1.31 -0.03 -2.45
CA ILE A 152 2.76 0.17 -2.28
C ILE A 152 3.07 1.42 -1.45
N ALA A 153 2.05 2.09 -0.91
CA ALA A 153 2.20 3.34 -0.20
C ALA A 153 2.99 3.14 1.10
N PRO A 154 3.90 4.06 1.45
CA PRO A 154 4.53 4.09 2.75
C PRO A 154 3.54 4.13 3.90
N GLY A 155 3.95 3.56 5.03
CA GLY A 155 3.27 3.76 6.31
C GLY A 155 3.67 5.09 6.94
N PHE A 156 4.01 5.07 8.23
CA PHE A 156 4.53 6.25 8.93
C PHE A 156 6.04 6.41 8.68
N THR A 157 6.45 7.57 8.15
CA THR A 157 7.83 7.85 7.69
C THR A 157 8.59 8.92 8.48
N GLY A 158 8.02 9.42 9.59
CA GLY A 158 8.69 10.38 10.47
C GLY A 158 9.00 11.75 9.85
N GLU A 159 8.14 12.22 8.94
CA GLU A 159 8.18 13.56 8.31
C GLU A 159 9.40 13.86 7.41
N LYS A 160 9.59 13.07 6.35
CA LYS A 160 10.64 13.29 5.32
C LYS A 160 10.18 14.01 4.05
N GLY A 161 8.90 14.40 3.98
CA GLY A 161 8.30 15.03 2.80
C GLY A 161 7.85 14.04 1.73
N ILE A 162 7.07 14.53 0.77
CA ILE A 162 6.52 13.67 -0.31
C ILE A 162 7.59 13.25 -1.31
N THR A 163 8.62 14.07 -1.52
CA THR A 163 9.71 13.76 -2.45
C THR A 163 10.47 12.51 -2.00
N ALA A 164 10.75 12.39 -0.71
CA ALA A 164 11.37 11.20 -0.13
C ALA A 164 10.51 9.94 -0.32
N ALA A 165 9.19 10.08 -0.14
CA ALA A 165 8.25 8.99 -0.39
C ALA A 165 8.28 8.55 -1.87
N ILE A 166 8.25 9.50 -2.80
CA ILE A 166 8.33 9.24 -4.24
C ILE A 166 9.65 8.55 -4.60
N ASN A 167 10.78 8.99 -4.05
CA ASN A 167 12.07 8.33 -4.26
C ASN A 167 12.03 6.87 -3.81
N SER A 168 11.63 6.58 -2.57
CA SER A 168 11.51 5.20 -2.08
C SER A 168 10.56 4.34 -2.91
N ILE A 169 9.38 4.87 -3.28
CA ILE A 169 8.38 4.15 -4.07
C ILE A 169 8.89 3.83 -5.49
N THR A 170 9.80 4.64 -6.04
CA THR A 170 10.34 4.45 -7.39
C THR A 170 11.65 3.67 -7.44
N LYS A 171 12.28 3.38 -6.28
CA LYS A 171 13.44 2.47 -6.19
C LYS A 171 13.09 1.01 -6.50
N ILE A 172 11.82 0.61 -6.38
CA ILE A 172 11.39 -0.74 -6.73
C ILE A 172 11.12 -0.84 -8.24
N ASN A 173 11.32 -2.03 -8.83
CA ASN A 173 10.97 -2.26 -10.23
C ASN A 173 9.47 -2.55 -10.40
N HIS A 174 8.70 -1.53 -10.77
CA HIS A 174 7.24 -1.62 -10.98
C HIS A 174 6.87 -2.61 -12.10
N SER A 175 7.78 -2.89 -13.06
CA SER A 175 7.51 -3.82 -14.16
C SER A 175 7.35 -5.28 -13.69
N LEU A 176 7.79 -5.61 -12.48
CA LEU A 176 7.61 -6.93 -11.88
C LEU A 176 6.16 -7.15 -11.39
N LEU A 177 5.39 -6.08 -11.21
CA LEU A 177 4.03 -6.09 -10.69
C LEU A 177 3.01 -5.98 -11.83
N THR A 178 3.09 -6.91 -12.78
CA THR A 178 2.32 -6.89 -14.04
C THR A 178 0.80 -7.11 -13.90
N ASN A 179 0.32 -7.44 -12.69
CA ASN A 179 -1.11 -7.46 -12.38
C ASN A 179 -1.64 -6.11 -11.86
N GLY A 180 -0.76 -5.09 -11.77
CA GLY A 180 -1.12 -3.74 -11.39
C GLY A 180 -0.72 -3.37 -9.96
N VAL A 181 -0.48 -2.08 -9.77
CA VAL A 181 -0.16 -1.48 -8.48
C VAL A 181 -1.11 -0.33 -8.19
N ALA A 182 -1.46 -0.15 -6.92
CA ALA A 182 -2.06 1.08 -6.43
C ALA A 182 -1.02 1.80 -5.55
N CYS A 183 -1.08 3.13 -5.52
CA CYS A 183 -0.29 3.96 -4.62
C CYS A 183 -1.12 5.21 -4.27
N THR A 184 -1.78 5.18 -3.12
CA THR A 184 -2.62 6.29 -2.67
C THR A 184 -1.89 7.11 -1.62
N LEU A 185 -1.60 8.38 -1.89
CA LEU A 185 -1.02 9.31 -0.89
C LEU A 185 -2.06 10.36 -0.47
N ASN A 186 -2.01 10.83 0.78
CA ASN A 186 -2.82 11.96 1.21
C ASN A 186 -1.93 13.21 1.18
N ILE A 187 -2.40 14.30 0.58
CA ILE A 187 -1.66 15.55 0.43
C ILE A 187 -2.53 16.71 0.95
N ASP A 188 -1.91 17.68 1.58
CA ASP A 188 -2.58 18.91 1.99
C ASP A 188 -3.05 19.68 0.74
N PRO A 189 -4.33 20.10 0.66
CA PRO A 189 -4.83 20.90 -0.47
C PRO A 189 -4.01 22.16 -0.76
N ASN A 190 -3.49 22.83 0.28
CA ASN A 190 -2.69 24.04 0.11
C ASN A 190 -1.36 23.74 -0.58
N MET A 191 -0.79 22.56 -0.32
CA MET A 191 0.46 22.11 -0.93
C MET A 191 0.31 21.90 -2.44
N VAL A 192 -0.84 21.40 -2.90
CA VAL A 192 -1.14 21.21 -4.33
C VAL A 192 -1.18 22.55 -5.08
N LEU A 193 -1.56 23.64 -4.40
CA LEU A 193 -1.72 24.97 -5.00
C LEU A 193 -0.44 25.82 -4.97
N LEU A 194 0.62 25.37 -4.27
CA LEU A 194 1.89 26.10 -4.17
C LEU A 194 2.51 26.33 -5.55
N ASP A 195 3.04 27.54 -5.75
CA ASP A 195 3.58 28.02 -7.03
C ASP A 195 2.63 27.74 -8.22
N ARG A 196 1.33 27.99 -8.00
CA ARG A 196 0.26 27.73 -8.99
C ARG A 196 0.25 26.28 -9.49
N GLY A 197 0.65 25.34 -8.64
CA GLY A 197 0.67 23.90 -8.93
C GLY A 197 1.92 23.37 -9.64
N LYS A 198 2.90 24.22 -9.96
CA LYS A 198 4.12 23.78 -10.69
C LYS A 198 4.96 22.77 -9.91
N ILE A 199 4.98 22.85 -8.58
CA ILE A 199 5.72 21.90 -7.75
C ILE A 199 5.03 20.53 -7.78
N PHE A 200 3.70 20.50 -7.68
CA PHE A 200 2.94 19.26 -7.80
C PHE A 200 3.10 18.63 -9.19
N GLU A 201 3.04 19.44 -10.26
CA GLU A 201 3.33 18.98 -11.63
C GLU A 201 4.72 18.34 -11.73
N SER A 202 5.72 18.97 -11.13
CA SER A 202 7.11 18.47 -11.13
C SER A 202 7.23 17.12 -10.43
N ILE A 203 6.49 16.90 -9.34
CA ILE A 203 6.44 15.60 -8.66
C ILE A 203 5.84 14.52 -9.55
N LEU A 204 4.71 14.82 -10.22
CA LEU A 204 4.07 13.87 -11.12
C LEU A 204 5.00 13.49 -12.28
N ARG A 205 5.63 14.49 -12.91
CA ARG A 205 6.61 14.28 -13.99
C ARG A 205 7.79 13.45 -13.51
N THR A 206 8.29 13.73 -12.31
CA THR A 206 9.40 12.99 -11.71
C THR A 206 9.01 11.54 -11.44
N TYR A 207 7.84 11.28 -10.85
CA TYR A 207 7.35 9.92 -10.61
C TYR A 207 7.28 9.09 -11.91
N VAL A 208 6.76 9.67 -12.99
CA VAL A 208 6.71 9.02 -14.31
C VAL A 208 8.11 8.81 -14.87
N LYS A 209 9.00 9.81 -14.79
CA LYS A 209 10.40 9.72 -15.26
C LYS A 209 11.18 8.63 -14.51
N LEU A 210 10.84 8.38 -13.25
CA LEU A 210 11.41 7.32 -12.41
C LEU A 210 10.68 5.97 -12.58
N ASN A 211 9.91 5.79 -13.66
CA ASN A 211 9.19 4.55 -14.00
C ASN A 211 8.13 4.11 -12.98
N GLY A 212 7.58 5.05 -12.20
CA GLY A 212 6.44 4.77 -11.35
C GLY A 212 5.20 4.42 -12.19
N SER A 213 4.50 3.34 -11.84
CA SER A 213 3.39 2.83 -12.66
C SER A 213 2.04 3.48 -12.38
N HIS A 214 1.72 3.79 -11.13
CA HIS A 214 0.40 4.32 -10.76
C HIS A 214 0.46 5.07 -9.44
N LEU A 215 0.00 6.32 -9.45
CA LEU A 215 -0.03 7.22 -8.30
C LEU A 215 -1.37 7.96 -8.26
N GLN A 216 -2.00 7.99 -7.08
CA GLN A 216 -3.25 8.68 -6.84
C GLN A 216 -3.23 9.41 -5.50
N PHE A 217 -4.05 10.45 -5.37
CA PHE A 217 -4.04 11.33 -4.21
C PHE A 217 -5.42 11.50 -3.60
N ASN A 218 -5.46 11.62 -2.27
CA ASN A 218 -6.51 12.36 -1.58
C ASN A 218 -5.98 13.74 -1.25
N SER A 219 -6.72 14.78 -1.63
CA SER A 219 -6.45 16.17 -1.27
C SER A 219 -7.66 16.71 -0.51
N ILE A 220 -7.85 16.21 0.71
CA ILE A 220 -9.00 16.52 1.57
C ILE A 220 -8.48 16.74 2.99
N SER A 221 -8.97 17.78 3.66
CA SER A 221 -8.53 18.10 5.02
C SER A 221 -9.08 17.10 6.04
N ILE A 222 -8.36 16.91 7.16
CA ILE A 222 -8.80 16.02 8.24
C ILE A 222 -10.05 16.57 8.91
N GLU A 223 -10.22 17.89 8.94
CA GLU A 223 -11.38 18.61 9.43
C GLU A 223 -12.63 18.22 8.63
N THR A 224 -12.57 18.28 7.29
CA THR A 224 -13.68 17.85 6.42
C THR A 224 -14.02 16.38 6.62
N LEU A 225 -13.02 15.51 6.79
CA LEU A 225 -13.26 14.09 7.06
C LEU A 225 -13.85 13.82 8.45
N ASN A 226 -13.56 14.66 9.45
CA ASN A 226 -14.18 14.60 10.78
C ASN A 226 -15.64 15.05 10.69
N GLU A 227 -15.90 16.22 10.10
CA GLU A 227 -17.24 16.76 9.95
C GLU A 227 -18.14 15.82 9.14
N ALA A 228 -17.62 15.20 8.09
CA ALA A 228 -18.38 14.23 7.30
C ALA A 228 -18.73 12.93 8.06
N GLN A 229 -17.99 12.60 9.13
CA GLN A 229 -18.37 11.50 10.04
C GLN A 229 -19.47 11.91 11.03
N GLU A 230 -19.50 13.17 11.44
CA GLU A 230 -20.47 13.70 12.41
C GLU A 230 -21.79 14.11 11.75
N TYR A 231 -21.71 14.69 10.54
CA TYR A 231 -22.83 15.23 9.79
C TYR A 231 -22.91 14.64 8.38
N PRO A 232 -23.10 13.30 8.23
CA PRO A 232 -23.05 12.62 6.94
C PRO A 232 -24.09 13.14 5.94
N ASP A 233 -25.22 13.67 6.41
CA ASP A 233 -26.26 14.21 5.54
C ASP A 233 -25.83 15.47 4.77
N ILE A 234 -24.90 16.26 5.32
CA ILE A 234 -24.35 17.46 4.67
C ILE A 234 -23.29 17.06 3.63
N TYR A 235 -22.63 15.93 3.84
CA TYR A 235 -21.48 15.47 3.06
C TYR A 235 -21.79 14.26 2.16
N LYS A 236 -23.04 14.12 1.67
CA LYS A 236 -23.49 12.97 0.86
C LYS A 236 -22.67 12.74 -0.42
N ASP A 237 -22.18 13.83 -1.01
CA ASP A 237 -21.42 13.80 -2.26
C ASP A 237 -19.90 13.84 -2.05
N LEU A 238 -19.42 13.79 -0.79
CA LEU A 238 -17.99 13.79 -0.50
C LEU A 238 -17.34 12.49 -1.01
N MET A 239 -16.58 12.60 -2.09
CA MET A 239 -15.84 11.47 -2.68
C MET A 239 -14.43 11.40 -2.13
N VAL A 240 -13.98 10.20 -1.75
CA VAL A 240 -12.60 9.91 -1.33
C VAL A 240 -11.97 8.81 -2.16
N ARG A 241 -10.64 8.83 -2.29
CA ARG A 241 -9.85 7.71 -2.82
C ARG A 241 -9.56 6.70 -1.72
N VAL A 242 -9.92 5.44 -1.98
CA VAL A 242 -9.69 4.32 -1.04
C VAL A 242 -8.36 3.63 -1.37
N SER A 243 -8.35 2.80 -2.42
CA SER A 243 -7.19 2.11 -3.02
C SER A 243 -7.63 1.64 -4.40
N GLY A 244 -7.20 2.34 -5.47
CA GLY A 244 -7.60 2.04 -6.86
C GLY A 244 -9.02 2.46 -7.27
N TYR A 245 -9.88 2.92 -6.35
CA TYR A 245 -11.23 3.41 -6.66
C TYR A 245 -11.63 4.61 -5.77
N SER A 246 -12.69 5.30 -6.18
CA SER A 246 -13.34 6.36 -5.38
C SER A 246 -14.66 5.86 -4.83
N ALA A 247 -15.03 6.33 -3.64
CA ALA A 247 -16.32 6.04 -3.02
C ALA A 247 -16.85 7.28 -2.30
N ARG A 248 -18.16 7.33 -2.10
CA ARG A 248 -18.77 8.28 -1.18
C ARG A 248 -18.31 7.96 0.23
N TYR A 249 -17.71 8.94 0.89
CA TYR A 249 -17.11 8.77 2.20
C TYR A 249 -18.12 8.30 3.25
N THR A 250 -19.32 8.87 3.21
CA THR A 250 -20.43 8.61 4.13
C THR A 250 -21.05 7.21 3.94
N GLU A 251 -20.82 6.57 2.79
CA GLU A 251 -21.26 5.19 2.51
C GLU A 251 -20.20 4.14 2.92
N LEU A 252 -18.99 4.57 3.31
CA LEU A 252 -17.94 3.65 3.75
C LEU A 252 -18.17 3.18 5.20
N PRO A 253 -17.82 1.93 5.53
CA PRO A 253 -17.80 1.48 6.92
C PRO A 253 -16.88 2.34 7.78
N ARG A 254 -17.26 2.57 9.05
CA ARG A 254 -16.51 3.43 9.98
C ARG A 254 -15.02 3.08 10.08
N ALA A 255 -14.68 1.79 10.10
CA ALA A 255 -13.30 1.33 10.14
C ALA A 255 -12.48 1.75 8.91
N VAL A 256 -13.10 1.84 7.72
CA VAL A 256 -12.44 2.31 6.49
C VAL A 256 -12.31 3.83 6.51
N GLN A 257 -13.32 4.56 7.00
CA GLN A 257 -13.22 6.00 7.18
C GLN A 257 -12.09 6.37 8.15
N ASP A 258 -12.02 5.69 9.30
CA ASP A 258 -10.99 5.89 10.30
C ASP A 258 -9.59 5.53 9.77
N ASP A 259 -9.48 4.49 8.93
CA ASP A 259 -8.25 4.21 8.18
C ASP A 259 -7.86 5.39 7.30
N ILE A 260 -8.78 5.94 6.50
CA ILE A 260 -8.51 7.07 5.59
C ILE A 260 -8.00 8.29 6.35
N LYS A 261 -8.60 8.58 7.49
CA LYS A 261 -8.21 9.68 8.39
C LYS A 261 -6.83 9.49 9.02
N ALA A 262 -6.47 8.25 9.36
CA ALA A 262 -5.21 7.94 10.03
C ALA A 262 -4.00 7.95 9.09
N ARG A 263 -4.21 8.06 7.77
CA ARG A 263 -3.14 8.08 6.77
C ARG A 263 -2.30 9.34 6.94
N TYR A 264 -0.99 9.17 6.81
CA TYR A 264 -0.08 10.31 6.83
C TYR A 264 -0.43 11.29 5.70
N CYS A 265 -0.64 12.55 6.08
CA CYS A 265 -0.92 13.64 5.15
C CYS A 265 0.39 14.42 4.91
N TYR A 266 0.86 14.43 3.68
CA TYR A 266 2.03 15.21 3.29
C TYR A 266 1.66 16.69 3.21
N SER A 267 2.29 17.51 4.06
CA SER A 267 2.14 18.97 4.10
C SER A 267 3.40 19.72 3.67
N LYS A 268 4.47 18.99 3.32
CA LYS A 268 5.76 19.51 2.87
C LYS A 268 6.30 18.66 1.72
N PHE A 269 7.01 19.32 0.79
CA PHE A 269 7.65 18.66 -0.35
C PHE A 269 8.87 17.85 0.06
#